data_AF-A0A2E9YNY3-F1
#
_entry.id   AF-A0A2E9YNY3-F1
#
_cell.length_a   1.000
_cell.length_b   1.000
_cell.length_c   1.000
_cell.angle_alpha   90.00
_cell.angle_beta   90.00
_cell.angle_gamma   90.00
#
_symmetry.space_group_name_H-M   'P 1'
#
loop_
_entity.id
_entity.type
_entity.pdbx_description
1 polymer ?
#
loop_
_entity_poly.entity_id
_entity_poly.type
_entity_poly.pdbx_seq_one_letter_code
_entity_poly.pdbx_strand_id
1 'polypeptide(L)'
;ILTCAPLFAEKSGIFKNSTFIIGSDTALRLVDPKYYDNNVQNMYTSLQKVKDNKCNFLVAGRLQNSEFNTIFDVAIPEAFISLFNDIPESQFRMDLSSTELRNNRTRL
;
A
#
# COMPACT_ATOMS: atom_id res chain seq x y z
N ILE A 1 12.91 9.25 10.25
CA ILE A 1 12.61 8.45 11.47
C ILE A 1 12.48 7.00 11.03
N LEU A 2 13.15 6.07 11.72
CA LEU A 2 13.03 4.63 11.46
C LEU A 2 12.25 3.99 12.62
N THR A 3 11.35 3.06 12.32
CA THR A 3 10.59 2.30 13.33
C THR A 3 10.58 0.82 12.99
N CYS A 4 10.60 -0.02 14.02
CA CYS A 4 10.45 -1.47 13.90
C CYS A 4 8.98 -1.94 13.94
N ALA A 5 8.01 -1.02 14.01
CA ALA A 5 6.59 -1.37 14.00
C ALA A 5 6.24 -2.14 12.70
N PRO A 6 5.79 -3.41 12.76
CA PRO A 6 5.55 -4.21 11.58
C PRO A 6 4.31 -3.78 10.78
N LEU A 7 3.24 -3.33 11.45
CA LEU A 7 1.95 -3.05 10.81
C LEU A 7 1.72 -1.55 10.57
N PHE A 8 1.00 -1.21 9.50
CA PHE A 8 0.63 0.18 9.24
C PHE A 8 -0.30 0.77 10.30
N ALA A 9 -1.18 -0.04 10.91
CA ALA A 9 -1.98 0.39 12.06
C ALA A 9 -1.09 0.85 13.23
N GLU A 10 0.01 0.15 13.50
CA GLU A 10 0.96 0.53 14.57
C GLU A 10 1.78 1.76 14.16
N LYS A 11 2.27 1.79 12.91
CA LYS A 11 2.97 2.97 12.35
C LYS A 11 2.10 4.22 12.42
N SER A 12 0.80 4.11 12.18
CA SER A 12 -0.14 5.25 12.26
C SER A 12 -0.23 5.84 13.67
N GLY A 13 -0.08 5.02 14.72
CA GLY A 13 -0.04 5.49 16.10
C GLY A 13 1.21 6.30 16.43
N ILE A 14 2.32 6.00 15.75
CA ILE A 14 3.61 6.71 15.88
C ILE A 14 3.60 7.98 15.00
N PHE A 15 3.14 7.86 13.75
CA PHE A 15 3.15 8.92 12.74
C PHE A 15 1.74 9.43 12.46
N LYS A 16 1.11 10.05 13.46
CA LYS A 16 -0.25 10.62 13.31
C LYS A 16 -0.28 11.71 12.24
N ASN A 17 -1.43 11.91 11.59
CA ASN A 17 -1.65 12.92 10.55
C ASN A 17 -0.66 12.82 9.37
N SER A 18 -0.21 11.61 9.02
CA SER A 18 0.81 11.39 8.01
C SER A 18 0.30 10.57 6.82
N THR A 19 0.89 10.78 5.65
CA THR A 19 0.65 9.98 4.45
C THR A 19 1.74 8.93 4.29
N PHE A 20 1.34 7.67 4.18
CA PHE A 20 2.26 6.56 3.89
C PHE A 20 2.29 6.31 2.38
N ILE A 21 3.47 6.46 1.78
CA ILE A 21 3.68 6.12 0.37
C ILE A 21 3.98 4.63 0.27
N ILE A 22 3.18 3.90 -0.52
CA ILE A 22 3.28 2.44 -0.67
C ILE A 22 3.12 2.04 -2.13
N GLY A 23 3.60 0.86 -2.51
CA GLY A 23 3.33 0.29 -3.84
C GLY A 23 1.98 -0.43 -3.91
N SER A 24 1.44 -0.61 -5.12
CA SER A 24 0.18 -1.33 -5.39
C SER A 24 0.12 -2.72 -4.74
N ASP A 25 1.21 -3.50 -4.80
CA ASP A 25 1.32 -4.80 -4.14
C ASP A 25 1.06 -4.72 -2.63
N THR A 26 1.50 -3.65 -1.96
CA THR A 26 1.30 -3.49 -0.52
C THR A 26 -0.13 -3.06 -0.23
N ALA A 27 -0.71 -2.20 -1.07
CA ALA A 27 -2.09 -1.75 -0.94
C ALA A 27 -3.07 -2.93 -1.07
N LEU A 28 -2.83 -3.86 -2.01
CA LEU A 28 -3.56 -5.12 -2.13
C LEU A 28 -3.55 -5.93 -0.82
N ARG A 29 -2.40 -6.06 -0.17
CA ARG A 29 -2.28 -6.81 1.10
C ARG A 29 -3.01 -6.14 2.25
N LEU A 30 -3.14 -4.81 2.23
CA LEU A 30 -3.83 -4.07 3.29
C LEU A 30 -5.33 -4.34 3.31
N VAL A 31 -5.92 -4.72 2.18
CA VAL A 31 -7.35 -4.97 2.00
C VAL A 31 -7.68 -6.44 1.72
N ASP A 32 -6.70 -7.34 1.88
CA ASP A 32 -6.89 -8.78 1.75
C ASP A 32 -6.95 -9.44 3.15
N PRO A 33 -8.10 -10.04 3.56
CA PRO A 33 -8.27 -10.70 4.84
C PRO A 33 -7.24 -11.79 5.15
N LYS A 34 -6.61 -12.38 4.12
CA LYS A 34 -5.54 -13.38 4.29
C LYS A 34 -4.40 -12.88 5.17
N TYR A 35 -4.12 -11.58 5.18
CA TYR A 35 -3.08 -10.95 6.01
C TYR A 35 -3.54 -10.62 7.44
N TYR A 36 -4.79 -10.96 7.77
CA TYR A 36 -5.43 -10.68 9.06
C TYR A 36 -6.08 -11.94 9.64
N ASP A 37 -5.37 -13.07 9.59
CA ASP A 37 -5.85 -14.38 10.05
C ASP A 37 -7.12 -14.86 9.33
N ASN A 38 -7.29 -14.46 8.07
CA ASN A 38 -8.51 -14.67 7.28
C ASN A 38 -9.77 -14.04 7.91
N ASN A 39 -9.60 -12.98 8.72
CA ASN A 39 -10.68 -12.31 9.42
C ASN A 39 -10.88 -10.87 8.93
N VAL A 40 -12.02 -10.63 8.29
CA VAL A 40 -12.41 -9.31 7.75
C VAL A 40 -12.53 -8.25 8.84
N GLN A 41 -13.00 -8.62 10.04
CA GLN A 41 -13.15 -7.68 11.15
C GLN A 41 -11.79 -7.19 11.66
N ASN A 42 -10.77 -8.06 11.67
CA ASN A 42 -9.41 -7.69 12.02
C ASN A 42 -8.83 -6.69 11.00
N MET A 43 -9.06 -6.94 9.71
CA MET A 43 -8.69 -6.01 8.64
C MET A 43 -9.37 -4.65 8.82
N TYR A 44 -10.68 -4.62 9.08
CA TYR A 44 -11.43 -3.39 9.29
C TYR A 44 -10.92 -2.63 10.52
N THR A 45 -10.62 -3.34 11.61
CA THR A 45 -10.05 -2.75 12.82
C THR A 45 -8.68 -2.13 12.54
N SER A 46 -7.84 -2.78 11.73
CA SER A 46 -6.54 -2.25 11.30
C SER A 46 -6.69 -0.96 10.49
N LEU A 47 -7.56 -0.96 9.46
CA LEU A 47 -7.81 0.21 8.61
C LEU A 47 -8.47 1.35 9.39
N GLN A 48 -9.38 1.04 10.30
CA GLN A 48 -10.02 2.04 11.15
C GLN A 48 -9.00 2.73 12.07
N LYS A 49 -8.04 2.00 12.65
CA LYS A 49 -6.95 2.63 13.43
C LYS A 49 -6.14 3.63 12.60
N VAL A 50 -5.86 3.32 11.34
CA VAL A 50 -5.15 4.24 10.43
C VAL A 50 -6.00 5.50 10.21
N LYS A 51 -7.30 5.33 9.95
CA LYS A 51 -8.28 6.42 9.79
C LYS A 51 -8.37 7.32 11.02
N ASP A 52 -8.49 6.71 12.20
CA ASP A 52 -8.63 7.42 13.47
C ASP A 52 -7.37 8.24 13.80
N ASN A 53 -6.20 7.74 13.41
CA ASN A 53 -4.93 8.47 13.50
C ASN A 53 -4.73 9.54 12.42
N LYS A 54 -5.77 9.77 11.57
CA LYS A 54 -5.77 10.72 10.46
C LYS A 54 -4.65 10.48 9.45
N CYS A 55 -4.26 9.22 9.29
CA CYS A 55 -3.31 8.81 8.28
C CYS A 55 -4.03 8.37 7.01
N ASN A 56 -3.31 8.41 5.89
CA ASN A 56 -3.79 7.89 4.62
C ASN A 56 -2.64 7.24 3.84
N PHE A 57 -2.98 6.59 2.74
CA PHE A 57 -2.05 5.93 1.83
C PHE A 57 -2.04 6.67 0.50
N LEU A 58 -0.83 6.90 0.01
CA LEU A 58 -0.59 7.33 -1.35
C LEU A 58 0.04 6.15 -2.09
N VAL A 59 -0.68 5.61 -3.06
CA VAL A 59 -0.32 4.36 -3.74
C VAL A 59 0.40 4.67 -5.04
N ALA A 60 1.62 4.18 -5.15
CA ALA A 60 2.33 4.14 -6.42
C ALA A 60 1.84 2.92 -7.21
N GLY A 61 1.12 3.15 -8.30
CA GLY A 61 0.74 2.12 -9.25
C GLY A 61 1.95 1.39 -9.84
N ARG A 62 1.71 0.19 -10.37
CA ARG A 62 2.77 -0.66 -10.97
C ARG A 62 2.33 -1.14 -12.33
N LEU A 63 3.22 -1.02 -13.32
CA LEU A 63 3.06 -1.69 -14.61
C LEU A 63 3.33 -3.19 -14.43
N GLN A 64 2.35 -4.03 -14.76
CA GLN A 64 2.50 -5.48 -14.75
C GLN A 64 1.87 -6.03 -16.03
N ASN A 65 2.63 -6.83 -16.79
CA ASN A 65 2.16 -7.45 -18.03
C ASN A 65 1.57 -6.46 -19.07
N SER A 66 2.09 -5.22 -19.12
CA SER A 66 1.62 -4.12 -19.99
C SER A 66 0.32 -3.44 -19.54
N GLU A 67 -0.24 -3.79 -18.39
CA GLU A 67 -1.36 -3.09 -17.76
C GLU A 67 -0.89 -2.33 -16.52
N PHE A 68 -1.34 -1.09 -16.36
CA PHE A 68 -1.04 -0.27 -15.19
C PHE A 68 -2.09 -0.54 -14.11
N ASN A 69 -1.72 -1.34 -13.11
CA ASN A 69 -2.63 -1.70 -12.02
C ASN A 69 -2.64 -0.61 -10.96
N THR A 70 -3.84 -0.08 -10.71
CA THR A 70 -4.11 0.95 -9.70
C THR A 70 -4.74 0.33 -8.48
N ILE A 71 -4.83 1.09 -7.38
CA ILE A 71 -5.57 0.64 -6.20
C ILE A 71 -7.09 0.55 -6.44
N PHE A 72 -7.61 1.15 -7.51
CA PHE A 72 -9.03 1.11 -7.85
C PHE A 72 -9.46 -0.21 -8.49
N ASP A 73 -8.51 -1.03 -8.95
CA ASP A 73 -8.77 -2.39 -9.43
C ASP A 73 -8.97 -3.40 -8.28
N VAL A 74 -8.85 -2.92 -7.03
CA VAL A 74 -8.97 -3.72 -5.82
C VAL A 74 -10.31 -3.47 -5.14
N ALA A 75 -10.93 -4.54 -4.63
CA ALA A 75 -12.17 -4.46 -3.84
C ALA A 75 -11.92 -3.86 -2.45
N ILE A 76 -11.79 -2.53 -2.37
CA ILE A 76 -11.67 -1.80 -1.10
C ILE A 76 -13.07 -1.65 -0.48
N PRO A 77 -13.26 -1.96 0.82
CA PRO A 77 -14.53 -1.67 1.47
C PRO A 77 -14.85 -0.17 1.44
N GLU A 78 -16.10 0.18 1.12
CA GLU A 78 -16.55 1.55 0.87
C GLU A 78 -16.15 2.53 2.00
N ALA A 79 -16.24 2.09 3.26
CA ALA A 79 -15.89 2.88 4.43
C ALA A 79 -14.42 3.35 4.49
N PHE A 80 -13.53 2.71 3.72
CA PHE A 80 -12.09 2.92 3.73
C PHE A 80 -11.53 3.44 2.39
N ILE A 81 -12.35 3.61 1.35
CA ILE A 81 -11.91 4.12 0.04
C ILE A 81 -11.12 5.43 0.21
N SER A 82 -11.61 6.35 1.05
CA SER A 82 -10.97 7.65 1.29
C SER A 82 -9.58 7.59 1.95
N LEU A 83 -9.16 6.42 2.46
CA LEU A 83 -7.80 6.22 2.95
C LEU A 83 -6.79 6.05 1.81
N PHE A 84 -7.22 5.70 0.60
CA PHE A 84 -6.33 5.38 -0.50
C PHE A 84 -6.44 6.45 -1.59
N ASN A 85 -5.32 7.08 -1.89
CA ASN A 85 -5.18 7.99 -3.03
C ASN A 85 -4.14 7.38 -3.96
N ASP A 86 -4.38 7.45 -5.26
CA ASP A 86 -3.43 6.95 -6.25
C ASP A 86 -2.47 8.07 -6.68
N ILE A 87 -1.23 7.70 -7.00
CA ILE A 87 -0.32 8.60 -7.72
C ILE A 87 -0.58 8.38 -9.21
N PRO A 88 -1.06 9.41 -9.94
CA PRO A 88 -1.34 9.27 -11.37
C PRO A 88 -0.12 8.74 -12.14
N GLU A 89 -0.35 7.84 -13.11
CA GLU A 89 0.72 7.30 -13.98
C GLU A 89 1.55 8.43 -14.62
N SER A 90 0.89 9.52 -15.02
CA SER A 90 1.53 10.71 -15.60
C SER A 90 2.57 11.38 -14.68
N GLN A 91 2.48 11.18 -13.37
CA GLN A 91 3.40 11.72 -12.38
C GLN A 91 4.41 10.68 -11.87
N PHE A 92 4.03 9.41 -11.86
CA PHE A 92 4.89 8.33 -11.39
C PHE A 92 4.71 7.07 -12.22
N ARG A 93 5.68 6.85 -13.12
CA ARG A 93 5.84 5.61 -13.87
C ARG A 93 7.26 5.09 -13.66
N MET A 94 7.37 3.98 -12.93
CA MET A 94 8.64 3.31 -12.69
C MET A 94 8.58 1.92 -13.32
N ASP A 95 9.08 1.82 -14.55
CA ASP A 95 9.12 0.57 -15.35
C ASP A 95 10.22 -0.41 -14.90
N LEU A 96 10.92 -0.13 -13.80
CA LEU A 96 12.04 -0.91 -13.29
C LEU A 96 11.72 -1.52 -11.93
N SER A 97 11.78 -2.85 -11.84
CA SER A 97 11.68 -3.56 -10.57
C SER A 97 13.04 -3.79 -9.93
N SER A 98 13.08 -3.87 -8.60
CA SER A 98 14.30 -4.25 -7.87
C SER A 98 14.80 -5.65 -8.26
N THR A 99 13.93 -6.52 -8.77
CA THR A 99 14.29 -7.85 -9.27
C THR A 99 15.07 -7.76 -10.57
N GLU A 100 14.63 -6.94 -11.52
CA GLU A 100 15.36 -6.68 -12.76
C GLU A 100 16.71 -6.01 -12.49
N LEU A 101 16.74 -5.04 -11.57
CA LEU A 101 17.99 -4.38 -11.16
C LEU A 101 19.00 -5.35 -10.54
N ARG A 102 18.54 -6.33 -9.74
CA ARG A 102 19.41 -7.39 -9.20
C ARG A 102 19.90 -8.33 -10.29
N ASN A 103 19.04 -8.74 -11.22
CA ASN A 103 19.42 -9.62 -12.33
C ASN A 103 20.43 -8.95 -13.28
N ASN A 104 20.32 -7.64 -13.49
CA ASN A 104 21.27 -6.87 -14.31
C ASN A 104 22.62 -6.66 -13.63
N ARG A 105 22.72 -6.75 -12.29
CA ARG A 105 24.01 -6.63 -11.57
C ARG A 105 24.87 -7.90 -11.62
N THR A 106 24.28 -9.08 -11.86
CA THR A 106 24.99 -10.37 -11.88
C THR A 106 25.63 -10.68 -13.23
N ARG A 107 25.52 -9.77 -14.22
CA ARG A 107 25.97 -10.00 -15.61
C ARG A 107 27.29 -9.28 -15.98
N LEU A 108 28.08 -8.86 -14.98
CA LEU A 108 29.42 -8.30 -15.12
C LEU A 108 30.49 -9.30 -14.68
#